data_AF-A0A484I8R6-F1
#
_entry.id   AF-A0A484I8R6-F1
#
_cell.length_a   1.000
_cell.length_b   1.000
_cell.length_c   1.000
_cell.angle_alpha   90.00
_cell.angle_beta   90.00
_cell.angle_gamma   90.00
#
_symmetry.space_group_name_H-M   'P 1'
#
loop_
_entity.id
_entity.type
_entity.pdbx_description
1 polymer ?
#
loop_
_entity_poly.entity_id
_entity_poly.type
_entity_poly.pdbx_seq_one_letter_code
_entity_poly.pdbx_strand_id
1 'polypeptide(L)' 'MIQDRKYTKKKQEVLKFIKKHKGVDHSSILNEVNVDYDTLMKIISDLRREGHLD' A
#
# COMPACT_ATOMS: atom_id res chain seq x y z
N MET A 1 7.05 -14.56 -11.71
CA MET A 1 6.46 -13.67 -12.73
C MET A 1 6.78 -12.22 -12.37
N ILE A 2 7.04 -11.33 -13.34
CA ILE A 2 7.53 -9.95 -13.10
C ILE A 2 6.49 -9.08 -12.36
N GLN A 3 5.19 -9.38 -12.51
CA GLN A 3 4.10 -8.64 -11.88
C GLN A 3 4.10 -8.75 -10.34
N ASP A 4 4.41 -9.92 -9.78
CA ASP A 4 4.51 -10.11 -8.33
C ASP A 4 5.59 -9.24 -7.68
N ARG A 5 6.73 -9.06 -8.36
CA ARG A 5 7.84 -8.25 -7.83
C ARG A 5 7.47 -6.77 -7.75
N LYS A 6 6.80 -6.23 -8.77
CA LYS A 6 6.33 -4.83 -8.79
C LYS A 6 5.26 -4.61 -7.72
N TYR A 7 4.29 -5.52 -7.61
CA TYR A 7 3.26 -5.47 -6.57
C TYR A 7 3.85 -5.51 -5.17
N THR A 8 4.76 -6.45 -4.90
CA THR A 8 5.42 -6.60 -3.60
C THR A 8 6.17 -5.33 -3.21
N LYS A 9 6.90 -4.72 -4.15
CA LYS A 9 7.60 -3.45 -3.91
C LYS A 9 6.62 -2.33 -3.56
N LYS A 10 5.52 -2.21 -4.30
CA LYS A 10 4.48 -1.20 -4.02
C LYS A 10 3.81 -1.40 -2.67
N LYS A 11 3.47 -2.64 -2.32
CA LYS A 11 2.94 -2.99 -1.01
C LYS A 11 3.88 -2.56 0.13
N GLN A 12 5.19 -2.77 -0.03
CA GLN A 12 6.18 -2.31 0.94
C GLN A 12 6.27 -0.77 1.01
N GLU A 13 6.21 -0.07 -0.12
CA GLU A 13 6.20 1.40 -0.17
C GLU A 13 4.97 1.96 0.55
N VAL A 14 3.78 1.42 0.28
CA VAL A 14 2.52 1.80 0.96
C VAL A 14 2.60 1.52 2.47
N LEU A 15 3.09 0.34 2.87
CA LEU A 15 3.25 0.01 4.29
C LEU A 15 4.22 0.98 5.00
N LYS A 16 5.34 1.33 4.36
CA LYS A 16 6.28 2.32 4.91
C LYS A 16 5.63 3.69 5.04
N PHE A 17 4.86 4.12 4.04
CA PHE A 17 4.13 5.38 4.06
C PHE A 17 3.15 5.44 5.24
N ILE A 18 2.32 4.40 5.40
CA ILE A 18 1.31 4.34 6.47
C ILE A 18 1.98 4.36 7.85
N LYS A 19 3.06 3.59 8.03
CA LYS A 19 3.81 3.59 9.30
C LYS A 19 4.45 4.95 9.61
N LYS A 20 4.96 5.65 8.59
CA LYS A 20 5.56 6.98 8.75
C LYS A 20 4.51 8.04 9.16
N HIS A 21 3.34 8.00 8.53
CA HIS A 21 2.28 9.01 8.74
C HIS A 21 1.26 8.62 9.82
N LYS A 22 1.41 7.44 10.45
CA LYS A 22 0.52 6.90 11.49
C LYS A 22 -0.97 6.86 11.07
N GLY A 23 -1.23 6.58 9.80
CA GLY A 23 -2.60 6.57 9.28
C GLY A 23 -2.69 6.20 7.81
N VAL A 24 -3.89 5.80 7.40
CA VAL A 24 -4.21 5.46 6.01
C VAL A 24 -4.90 6.67 5.37
N ASP A 25 -4.10 7.58 4.80
CA ASP A 25 -4.61 8.62 3.92
C ASP A 25 -4.47 8.18 2.46
N HIS A 26 -5.59 7.74 1.89
CA HIS A 26 -5.63 7.26 0.51
C HIS A 26 -5.15 8.30 -0.50
N SER A 27 -5.50 9.58 -0.31
CA SER A 27 -5.17 10.64 -1.26
C SER A 27 -3.66 10.88 -1.30
N SER A 28 -3.02 10.96 -0.13
CA SER A 28 -1.58 11.12 -0.03
C SER A 28 -0.83 9.88 -0.54
N ILE A 29 -1.34 8.67 -0.27
CA ILE A 29 -0.71 7.43 -0.79
C ILE A 29 -0.76 7.37 -2.32
N LEU A 30 -1.90 7.69 -2.95
CA LEU A 30 -2.02 7.68 -4.41
C LEU A 30 -1.02 8.65 -5.05
N ASN A 31 -0.89 9.85 -4.49
CA ASN A 31 -0.02 10.90 -5.01
C ASN A 31 1.47 10.61 -4.75
N GLU A 32 1.85 10.21 -3.54
CA GLU A 32 3.27 10.03 -3.17
C GLU A 32 3.83 8.66 -3.56
N VAL A 33 3.01 7.61 -3.49
CA VAL A 33 3.45 6.24 -3.80
C VAL A 33 3.25 5.91 -5.27
N ASN A 34 2.58 6.75 -6.07
CA ASN A 34 2.31 6.53 -7.50
C ASN A 34 1.76 5.11 -7.74
N VAL A 35 0.58 4.88 -7.20
CA VAL A 35 -0.17 3.63 -7.29
C VAL A 35 -1.61 3.98 -7.68
N ASP A 36 -2.24 3.15 -8.51
CA ASP A 36 -3.66 3.34 -8.86
C ASP A 36 -4.58 2.94 -7.70
N TYR A 37 -5.82 3.40 -7.77
CA TYR A 37 -6.83 3.21 -6.73
C TYR A 37 -7.11 1.72 -6.44
N ASP A 38 -7.31 0.92 -7.48
CA ASP A 38 -7.64 -0.50 -7.34
C ASP A 38 -6.50 -1.28 -6.69
N THR A 39 -5.26 -0.99 -7.11
CA THR A 39 -4.05 -1.58 -6.54
C THR A 39 -3.85 -1.15 -5.10
N LEU A 40 -4.12 0.12 -4.76
CA LEU A 40 -4.06 0.60 -3.38
C LEU A 40 -5.07 -0.12 -2.49
N MET A 41 -6.32 -0.26 -2.94
CA MET A 41 -7.35 -0.95 -2.18
C MET A 41 -7.01 -2.42 -1.94
N LYS A 42 -6.48 -3.09 -2.96
CA LYS A 42 -5.99 -4.47 -2.83
C LYS A 42 -4.85 -4.56 -1.81
N ILE A 43 -3.87 -3.64 -1.87
CA ILE A 43 -2.75 -3.59 -0.92
C ILE A 43 -3.25 -3.38 0.51
N ILE A 44 -4.18 -2.45 0.73
CA ILE A 44 -4.73 -2.17 2.06
C ILE A 44 -5.48 -3.39 2.59
N SER A 45 -6.29 -4.05 1.76
CA SER A 45 -6.98 -5.29 2.14
C SER A 45 -5.99 -6.40 2.51
N ASP A 46 -4.90 -6.55 1.76
CA ASP A 46 -3.85 -7.52 2.07
C ASP A 46 -3.17 -7.19 3.41
N LEU A 47 -2.80 -5.93 3.62
CA LEU A 47 -2.14 -5.49 4.85
C LEU A 47 -3.04 -5.63 6.09
N ARG A 48 -4.35 -5.36 5.97
CA ARG A 48 -5.33 -5.64 7.05
C ARG A 48 -5.40 -7.13 7.36
N ARG A 49 -5.53 -7.97 6.33
CA ARG A 49 -5.59 -9.43 6.48
C ARG A 49 -4.32 -10.02 7.10
N GLU A 50 -3.17 -9.38 6.86
CA GLU A 50 -1.88 -9.77 7.45
C GLU A 50 -1.63 -9.20 8.85
N GLY A 51 -2.57 -8.40 9.40
CA GLY A 51 -2.41 -7.78 10.71
C GLY A 51 -1.41 -6.62 10.75
N HIS A 52 -1.12 -6.01 9.60
CA HIS A 52 -0.27 -4.82 9.50
C HIS A 52 -1.04 -3.51 9.65
N LEU A 53 -2.38 -3.55 9.53
CA LEU A 53 -3.28 -2.41 9.68
C LEU A 53 -4.47 -2.85 10.55
N ASP A 54 -4.82 -2.00 11.52
CA ASP A 54 -6.03 -2.14 12.35
C ASP A 54 -7.22 -1.38 11.73
#